data_AF-A0A933PSC8-F1
#
_entry.id   AF-A0A933PSC8-F1
#
_cell.length_a   1.000
_cell.length_b   1.000
_cell.length_c   1.000
_cell.angle_alpha   90.00
_cell.angle_beta   90.00
_cell.angle_gamma   90.00
#
_symmetry.space_group_name_H-M   'P 1'
#
loop_
_entity.id
_entity.type
_entity.pdbx_description
1 polymer ?
#
loop_
_entity_poly.entity_id
_entity_poly.type
_entity_poly.pdbx_seq_one_letter_code
_entity_poly.pdbx_strand_id
1 'polypeptide(L)'
;KGLFYGDPSQFIAQAIGITSNFIYVGLVSIIIFKFIDIIVGNRVDPDSEIEGLDVPEMGVVGYSGVKLDKHSETPIPKELFTIEK
;
A
#
# COMPACT_ATOMS: atom_id res chain seq x y z
N LYS A 1 26.86 -3.76 34.31
CA LYS A 1 28.11 -4.24 33.67
C LYS A 1 27.66 -4.93 32.37
N GLY A 2 28.03 -4.40 31.21
CA GLY A 2 27.53 -4.85 29.91
C GLY A 2 28.42 -5.88 29.22
N LEU A 3 28.07 -6.24 27.98
CA LEU A 3 28.73 -7.27 27.15
C LEU A 3 30.25 -7.08 27.02
N PHE A 4 30.74 -5.84 26.99
CA PHE A 4 32.17 -5.50 26.95
C PHE A 4 32.83 -5.35 28.34
N TYR A 5 32.09 -5.62 29.42
CA TYR A 5 32.50 -5.52 30.82
C TYR A 5 32.35 -6.84 31.60
N GLY A 6 32.24 -7.97 30.88
CA GLY A 6 32.30 -9.32 31.47
C GLY A 6 30.96 -9.98 31.82
N ASP A 7 29.82 -9.37 31.48
CA ASP A 7 28.48 -9.92 31.75
C ASP A 7 27.70 -10.17 30.44
N PRO A 8 27.86 -11.36 29.81
CA PRO A 8 27.14 -11.73 28.59
C PRO A 8 25.62 -11.92 28.80
N SER A 9 25.18 -12.01 30.06
CA SER A 9 23.76 -12.12 30.45
C SER A 9 22.92 -10.92 29.98
N GLN A 10 23.50 -9.72 29.88
CA GLN A 10 22.78 -8.52 29.44
C GLN A 10 22.45 -8.54 27.95
N PHE A 11 23.32 -9.13 27.11
CA PHE A 11 23.06 -9.26 25.68
C PHE A 11 21.94 -10.27 25.40
N ILE A 12 21.92 -11.37 26.15
CA ILE A 12 20.85 -12.38 26.07
C ILE A 12 19.51 -11.78 26.51
N ALA A 13 19.48 -10.99 27.57
CA ALA A 13 18.26 -10.31 28.02
C ALA A 13 17.67 -9.38 26.94
N GLN A 14 18.52 -8.63 26.22
CA GLN A 14 18.07 -7.77 25.12
C GLN A 14 17.62 -8.59 23.90
N ALA A 15 18.32 -9.66 23.56
CA ALA A 15 17.94 -10.54 22.46
C ALA A 15 16.55 -11.17 22.68
N ILE A 16 16.25 -11.59 23.92
CA ILE A 16 14.92 -12.11 24.28
C ILE A 16 13.86 -11.00 24.15
N GLY A 17 14.15 -9.78 24.61
CA GLY A 17 13.22 -8.66 24.50
C GLY A 17 12.87 -8.30 23.05
N ILE A 18 13.87 -8.21 22.17
CA ILE A 18 13.66 -7.92 20.74
C ILE A 18 12.88 -9.06 20.08
N THR A 19 13.25 -10.31 20.36
CA THR A 19 12.57 -11.48 19.79
C THR A 19 11.11 -11.55 20.23
N SER A 20 10.84 -11.31 21.51
CA SER A 20 9.47 -11.27 22.05
C SER A 20 8.63 -10.17 21.41
N ASN A 21 9.20 -8.96 21.23
CA ASN A 21 8.50 -7.87 20.55
C ASN A 21 8.22 -8.19 19.08
N PHE A 22 9.18 -8.78 18.36
CA PHE A 22 9.00 -9.13 16.96
C PHE A 22 7.90 -10.18 16.77
N ILE A 23 7.87 -11.21 17.63
CA ILE A 23 6.83 -12.23 17.62
C ILE A 23 5.47 -11.60 17.94
N TYR A 24 5.38 -10.77 18.97
CA TYR A 24 4.12 -10.15 19.37
C TYR A 24 3.57 -9.23 18.27
N VAL A 25 4.38 -8.26 17.80
CA VAL A 25 3.96 -7.31 16.76
C VAL A 25 3.65 -8.03 15.46
N GLY A 26 4.46 -9.02 15.06
CA GLY A 26 4.21 -9.82 13.86
C GLY A 26 2.90 -10.60 13.94
N LEU A 27 2.65 -11.31 15.04
CA LEU A 27 1.41 -12.07 15.23
C LEU A 27 0.19 -11.17 15.29
N VAL A 28 0.24 -10.10 16.10
CA VAL A 28 -0.87 -9.16 16.24
C VAL A 28 -1.18 -8.48 14.91
N SER A 29 -0.16 -8.08 14.14
CA SER A 29 -0.35 -7.48 12.82
C SER A 29 -1.05 -8.44 11.86
N ILE A 30 -0.60 -9.71 11.79
CA ILE A 30 -1.22 -10.72 10.93
C ILE A 30 -2.68 -10.96 11.34
N ILE A 31 -2.96 -11.06 12.64
CA ILE A 31 -4.32 -11.26 13.15
C ILE A 31 -5.20 -10.08 12.74
N ILE A 32 -4.75 -8.84 13.01
CA ILE A 32 -5.52 -7.63 12.70
C ILE A 32 -5.77 -7.50 11.20
N PHE A 33 -4.74 -7.65 10.37
CA PHE A 33 -4.90 -7.58 8.91
C PHE A 33 -5.86 -8.64 8.40
N LYS A 34 -5.76 -9.87 8.90
CA LYS A 34 -6.68 -10.95 8.51
C LYS A 34 -8.12 -10.69 8.96
N PHE A 35 -8.33 -10.07 10.12
CA PHE A 35 -9.65 -9.65 10.56
C PHE A 35 -10.21 -8.53 9.68
N ILE A 36 -9.40 -7.54 9.33
CA ILE A 36 -9.80 -6.44 8.44
C ILE A 36 -10.13 -6.97 7.03
N ASP A 37 -9.33 -7.91 6.52
CA ASP A 37 -9.56 -8.58 5.24
C ASP A 37 -10.93 -9.28 5.19
N ILE A 38 -11.37 -9.87 6.31
CA ILE A 38 -12.66 -10.56 6.39
C ILE A 38 -13.82 -9.56 6.52
N ILE A 39 -13.65 -8.47 7.28
CA ILE A 39 -14.75 -7.55 7.60
C ILE A 39 -14.97 -6.52 6.49
N VAL A 40 -13.89 -5.91 6.01
CA VAL A 40 -13.93 -4.77 5.07
C VAL A 40 -13.39 -5.18 3.70
N GLY A 41 -12.39 -6.06 3.66
CA GLY A 41 -11.63 -6.36 2.45
C GLY A 41 -10.58 -5.27 2.20
N ASN A 42 -9.31 -5.57 2.47
CA ASN A 42 -8.22 -4.59 2.32
C ASN A 42 -7.76 -4.38 0.87
N ARG A 43 -8.24 -5.20 -0.07
CA ARG A 43 -7.91 -5.13 -1.50
C ARG A 43 -9.20 -5.03 -2.31
N VAL A 44 -9.24 -4.06 -3.21
CA VAL A 44 -10.31 -3.88 -4.20
C VAL A 44 -10.39 -5.02 -5.20
N ASP A 45 -11.58 -5.19 -5.78
CA ASP A 45 -11.82 -6.18 -6.83
C ASP A 45 -10.85 -5.98 -8.01
N PRO A 46 -10.34 -7.08 -8.62
CA PRO A 46 -9.34 -7.02 -9.69
C PRO A 46 -9.78 -6.19 -10.91
N ASP A 47 -11.08 -6.18 -11.20
CA ASP A 47 -11.63 -5.42 -12.32
C ASP A 47 -11.55 -3.90 -12.07
N SER A 48 -11.76 -3.46 -10.82
CA SER A 48 -11.59 -2.07 -10.39
C SER A 48 -10.11 -1.66 -10.28
N GLU A 49 -9.20 -2.60 -10.03
CA GLU A 49 -7.75 -2.36 -10.05
C GLU A 49 -7.24 -2.07 -11.48
N ILE A 50 -7.84 -2.68 -12.50
CA ILE A 50 -7.47 -2.48 -13.91
C ILE A 50 -8.06 -1.18 -14.48
N GLU A 51 -9.32 -0.87 -14.14
CA GLU A 51 -10.02 0.34 -14.62
C GLU A 51 -9.52 1.63 -13.95
N GLY A 52 -8.89 1.49 -12.78
CA GLY A 52 -8.38 2.59 -11.96
C GLY A 52 -9.39 3.04 -10.91
N LEU A 53 -8.89 3.29 -9.70
CA LEU A 53 -9.69 3.50 -8.48
C LEU A 53 -10.47 4.83 -8.43
N ASP A 54 -10.10 5.78 -9.28
CA ASP A 54 -10.61 7.15 -9.31
C ASP A 54 -12.14 7.21 -9.48
N VAL A 55 -12.68 6.42 -10.42
CA VAL A 55 -14.12 6.42 -10.74
C VAL A 55 -14.92 5.57 -9.75
N PRO A 56 -14.54 4.31 -9.46
CA PRO A 56 -15.34 3.44 -8.59
C PRO A 56 -15.28 3.80 -7.09
N GLU A 57 -14.16 4.33 -6.56
CA GLU A 57 -14.08 4.68 -5.12
C GLU A 57 -14.14 6.17 -4.83
N MET A 58 -13.55 7.00 -5.68
CA MET A 58 -13.46 8.45 -5.42
C MET A 58 -14.56 9.25 -6.14
N GLY A 59 -15.31 8.63 -7.05
CA GLY A 59 -16.43 9.24 -7.79
C GLY A 59 -16.03 10.39 -8.72
N VAL A 60 -14.74 10.69 -8.83
CA VAL A 60 -14.18 11.81 -9.59
C VAL A 60 -12.84 11.37 -10.16
N VAL A 61 -12.63 11.64 -11.46
CA VAL A 61 -11.32 11.43 -12.10
C VAL A 61 -10.26 12.32 -11.44
N GLY A 62 -9.16 11.74 -10.96
CA GLY A 62 -8.15 12.48 -10.18
C GLY A 62 -7.45 13.58 -10.99
N TYR A 63 -7.40 13.43 -12.32
CA TYR A 63 -6.87 14.43 -13.23
C TYR A 63 -7.86 14.75 -14.36
N SER A 64 -8.55 15.89 -14.21
CA SER A 64 -9.40 16.48 -15.25
C SER A 64 -8.54 17.30 -16.23
N GLY A 65 -7.83 16.64 -17.13
CA GLY A 65 -7.07 17.37 -18.15
C GLY A 65 -6.28 16.51 -19.13
N VAL A 66 -5.65 15.44 -18.66
CA VAL A 66 -4.87 14.52 -19.50
C VAL A 66 -4.98 13.12 -18.91
N LYS A 67 -5.72 12.23 -19.58
CA LYS A 67 -5.58 10.79 -19.36
C LYS A 67 -4.47 10.32 -20.30
N LEU A 68 -3.33 9.92 -19.75
CA LEU A 68 -2.31 9.20 -20.49
C LEU A 68 -2.79 7.75 -20.59
N ASP A 69 -3.57 7.44 -21.62
CA ASP A 69 -3.72 6.04 -22.01
C ASP A 69 -2.37 5.53 -22.53
N LYS A 70 -2.13 4.23 -22.36
CA LYS A 70 -0.86 3.58 -22.73
C LYS A 70 -0.78 3.23 -24.23
N HIS A 71 -1.68 3.77 -25.05
CA HIS A 71 -1.75 3.53 -26.50
C HIS A 71 -1.47 4.76 -27.35
N SER A 72 -1.32 5.94 -26.74
CA SER A 72 -0.84 7.12 -27.45
C SER A 72 -0.44 8.22 -26.46
N GLU A 73 0.81 8.20 -26.00
CA GLU A 73 1.49 9.34 -25.39
C GLU A 73 1.74 10.53 -26.37
N THR A 74 0.76 10.82 -27.24
CA THR A 74 0.63 12.15 -27.85
C THR A 74 -0.59 12.81 -27.22
N PRO A 75 -0.43 13.83 -26.38
CA PRO A 75 -1.55 14.61 -25.89
C PRO A 75 -2.19 15.29 -27.11
N ILE A 76 -3.34 14.80 -27.58
CA ILE A 76 -4.11 15.51 -28.60
C ILE A 76 -4.94 16.57 -27.87
N PRO A 77 -4.69 17.87 -28.11
CA PRO A 77 -5.52 18.93 -27.57
C PRO A 77 -6.98 18.74 -28.00
N LYS A 78 -7.93 18.96 -27.08
CA LYS A 78 -9.39 18.92 -27.36
C LYS A 78 -9.81 19.76 -28.57
N GLU A 79 -9.02 20.78 -28.90
CA GLU A 79 -9.24 21.66 -30.05
C GLU A 79 -9.15 20.93 -31.40
N LEU A 80 -8.37 19.85 -31.52
CA LEU A 80 -8.26 19.09 -32.78
C LEU A 80 -9.49 18.22 -33.07
N PHE A 81 -10.24 17.77 -32.05
CA PHE A 81 -11.47 16.98 -32.25
C PHE A 81 -12.68 17.80 -32.73
N THR A 82 -12.63 19.13 -32.63
CA THR A 82 -13.73 20.02 -33.04
C THR A 82 -13.62 20.45 -34.51
N ILE A 83 -12.43 20.30 -35.13
CA ILE A 83 -12.17 20.76 -36.50
C ILE A 83 -12.45 19.65 -37.54
N GLU A 84 -12.54 18.38 -37.12
CA GLU A 84 -12.74 17.22 -38.01
C GLU A 84 -14.21 16.76 -38.16
N LYS A 85 -15.18 17.51 -37.61
CA LYS A 85 -16.63 17.29 -37.82
C LYS A 85 -17.23 18.40 -38.65
#